data_AF-A0A6P4EKZ9-F1
#
_entry.id   AF-A0A6P4EKZ9-F1
#
_cell.length_a   1.000
_cell.length_b   1.000
_cell.length_c   1.000
_cell.angle_alpha   90.00
_cell.angle_beta   90.00
_cell.angle_gamma   90.00
#
_symmetry.space_group_name_H-M   'P 1'
#
loop_
_entity.id
_entity.type
_entity.pdbx_description
1 polymer ?
#
loop_
_entity_poly.entity_id
_entity_poly.type
_entity_poly.pdbx_seq_one_letter_code
_entity_poly.pdbx_strand_id
1 'polypeptide(L)'
;MLAVWVFALVLLSSLQVETKFKSLHCANYDESLGKILLCRIKAINRYRNSISIQFRQLKTVNNVHMRLELFKRANGWRPFLYNISFNLCDFLSKRNNLIVSLGYEYLKPYIPITNYTCPFKKNHLIKCTDLEFDIEKFRVRFPIESGEYALQLSFIVQRKVTLTLNGSLEYRNYRER
;
A
#
# COMPACT_ATOMS: atom_id res chain seq x y z
N MET A 1 47.40 6.54 -7.97
CA MET A 1 46.83 5.63 -6.93
C MET A 1 45.70 6.30 -6.13
N LEU A 2 45.89 7.50 -5.55
CA LEU A 2 44.82 8.24 -4.85
C LEU A 2 43.56 8.47 -5.69
N ALA A 3 43.71 8.81 -6.98
CA ALA A 3 42.57 9.02 -7.88
C ALA A 3 41.71 7.75 -8.04
N VAL A 4 42.30 6.55 -8.07
CA VAL A 4 41.57 5.28 -8.17
C VAL A 4 40.82 4.98 -6.87
N TRP A 5 41.42 5.30 -5.72
CA TRP A 5 40.75 5.19 -4.41
C TRP A 5 39.62 6.19 -4.24
N VAL A 6 39.78 7.43 -4.70
CA VAL A 6 38.72 8.45 -4.72
C VAL A 6 37.61 8.04 -5.68
N PHE A 7 37.93 7.56 -6.89
CA PHE A 7 36.93 7.06 -7.84
C PHE A 7 36.20 5.81 -7.31
N ALA A 8 36.93 4.91 -6.63
CA ALA A 8 36.34 3.75 -5.95
C ALA A 8 35.46 4.18 -4.77
N LEU A 9 35.86 5.17 -3.97
CA LEU A 9 35.05 5.76 -2.88
C LEU A 9 33.78 6.45 -3.40
N VAL A 10 33.86 7.13 -4.55
CA VAL A 10 32.72 7.75 -5.24
C VAL A 10 31.80 6.68 -5.85
N LEU A 11 32.34 5.58 -6.38
CA LEU A 11 31.57 4.42 -6.83
C LEU A 11 30.95 3.63 -5.65
N LEU A 12 31.59 3.65 -4.48
CA LEU A 12 31.14 3.03 -3.23
C LEU A 12 30.14 3.89 -2.45
N SER A 13 30.02 5.18 -2.75
CA SER A 13 28.86 5.97 -2.32
C SER A 13 27.64 5.48 -3.08
N SER A 14 27.09 4.36 -2.59
CA SER A 14 25.87 3.76 -3.09
C SER A 14 24.81 4.85 -3.23
N LEU A 15 24.34 5.04 -4.46
CA LEU A 15 23.19 5.88 -4.77
C LEU A 15 22.00 5.38 -3.96
N GLN A 16 21.64 6.10 -2.90
CA GLN A 16 20.61 5.66 -1.97
C GLN A 16 19.24 5.95 -2.55
N VAL A 17 18.53 4.96 -3.06
CA VAL A 17 17.09 5.12 -3.29
C VAL A 17 16.39 5.08 -1.93
N GLU A 18 15.63 6.12 -1.60
CA GLU A 18 14.90 6.21 -0.33
C GLU A 18 13.39 6.09 -0.56
N THR A 19 12.76 5.16 0.14
CA THR A 19 11.29 5.03 0.20
C THR A 19 10.81 4.94 1.63
N LYS A 20 9.95 5.90 2.00
CA LYS A 20 9.37 5.96 3.34
C LYS A 20 7.89 6.30 3.31
N PHE A 21 7.12 5.54 4.07
CA PHE A 21 5.77 5.93 4.44
C PHE A 21 5.82 7.18 5.32
N LYS A 22 5.09 8.22 4.93
CA LYS A 22 5.03 9.51 5.62
C LYS A 22 3.80 9.58 6.53
N SER A 23 2.69 9.00 6.09
CA SER A 23 1.47 8.94 6.87
C SER A 23 0.72 7.63 6.63
N LEU A 24 -0.06 7.24 7.65
CA LEU A 24 -1.00 6.15 7.59
C LEU A 24 -2.18 6.51 8.49
N HIS A 25 -3.36 6.60 7.90
CA HIS A 25 -4.60 6.89 8.58
C HIS A 25 -5.61 5.79 8.26
N CYS A 26 -6.11 5.12 9.30
CA CYS A 26 -7.16 4.14 9.18
C CYS A 26 -8.39 4.67 9.90
N ALA A 27 -9.54 4.70 9.22
CA ALA A 27 -10.80 5.18 9.79
C ALA A 27 -11.90 4.16 9.56
N ASN A 28 -12.62 3.83 10.64
CA ASN A 28 -13.75 2.93 10.63
C ASN A 28 -15.02 3.73 10.90
N TYR A 29 -15.96 3.69 9.96
CA TYR A 29 -17.22 4.44 10.04
C TYR A 29 -18.40 3.56 10.47
N ASP A 30 -18.21 2.23 10.51
CA ASP A 30 -19.20 1.27 10.98
C ASP A 30 -18.55 0.26 11.93
N GLU A 31 -18.48 0.63 13.21
CA GLU A 31 -17.95 -0.23 14.27
C GLU A 31 -18.74 -1.52 14.47
N SER A 32 -19.96 -1.60 13.93
CA SER A 32 -20.77 -2.82 14.01
C SER A 32 -20.25 -3.90 13.06
N LEU A 33 -19.53 -3.52 11.99
CA LEU A 33 -18.94 -4.46 11.03
C LEU A 33 -17.60 -5.00 11.48
N GLY A 34 -16.81 -4.20 12.20
CA GLY A 34 -15.49 -4.62 12.66
C GLY A 34 -14.76 -3.57 13.46
N LYS A 35 -13.52 -3.91 13.87
CA LYS A 35 -12.64 -3.02 14.63
C LYS A 35 -11.23 -3.02 14.05
N ILE A 36 -10.63 -1.83 13.93
CA ILE A 36 -9.21 -1.68 13.64
C ILE A 36 -8.45 -1.98 14.94
N LEU A 37 -7.61 -3.00 14.93
CA LEU A 37 -6.78 -3.38 16.08
C LEU A 37 -5.37 -2.78 16.00
N LEU A 38 -4.89 -2.56 14.78
CA LEU A 38 -3.57 -2.04 14.53
C LEU A 38 -3.62 -1.18 13.27
N CYS A 39 -3.02 0.00 13.34
CA CYS A 39 -2.79 0.87 12.20
C CYS A 39 -1.56 1.71 12.54
N ARG A 40 -0.39 1.30 12.09
CA ARG A 40 0.86 1.99 12.43
C ARG A 40 1.91 1.92 11.36
N ILE A 41 2.79 2.92 11.39
CA ILE A 41 4.08 2.93 10.72
C ILE A 41 5.14 2.50 11.74
N LYS A 42 6.07 1.63 11.34
CA LYS A 42 7.20 1.18 12.16
C LYS A 42 8.50 1.54 11.45
N ALA A 43 9.36 2.33 12.09
CA ALA A 43 10.69 2.59 11.57
C ALA A 43 11.54 1.31 11.59
N ILE A 44 12.27 1.04 10.50
CA ILE A 44 13.22 -0.08 10.41
C ILE A 44 14.64 0.47 10.52
N ASN A 45 14.96 1.50 9.73
CA ASN A 45 16.23 2.21 9.80
C ASN A 45 16.06 3.66 9.29
N ARG A 46 17.17 4.38 9.10
CA ARG A 46 17.16 5.77 8.62
C ARG A 46 16.46 5.95 7.27
N TYR A 47 16.37 4.94 6.41
CA TYR A 47 15.87 5.08 5.03
C TYR A 47 14.62 4.24 4.74
N ARG A 48 14.25 3.31 5.64
CA ARG A 48 13.16 2.36 5.45
C ARG A 48 12.24 2.32 6.66
N ASN A 49 10.96 2.13 6.38
CA ASN A 49 9.93 1.84 7.37
C ASN A 49 8.90 0.87 6.78
N SER A 50 8.10 0.28 7.64
CA SER A 50 6.99 -0.60 7.26
C SER A 50 5.67 -0.07 7.78
N ILE A 51 4.57 -0.53 7.20
CA ILE A 51 3.23 -0.37 7.77
C ILE A 51 2.66 -1.71 8.21
N SER A 52 1.87 -1.68 9.27
CA SER A 52 1.09 -2.83 9.74
C SER A 52 -0.33 -2.42 10.05
N ILE A 53 -1.28 -3.20 9.53
CA ILE A 53 -2.72 -2.99 9.69
C ILE A 53 -3.36 -4.31 10.14
N GLN A 54 -4.22 -4.25 11.15
CA GLN A 54 -5.03 -5.38 11.57
C GLN A 54 -6.48 -4.95 11.75
N PHE A 55 -7.40 -5.74 11.19
CA PHE A 55 -8.82 -5.50 11.27
C PHE A 55 -9.55 -6.78 11.68
N ARG A 56 -10.37 -6.69 12.74
CA ARG A 56 -11.20 -7.78 13.23
C ARG A 56 -12.62 -7.61 12.69
N GLN A 57 -13.07 -8.56 11.88
CA GLN A 57 -14.44 -8.62 11.42
C GLN A 57 -15.38 -9.03 12.57
N LEU A 58 -16.47 -8.31 12.80
CA LEU A 58 -17.49 -8.62 13.82
C LEU A 58 -18.79 -9.20 13.25
N LYS A 59 -19.05 -8.98 11.95
CA LYS A 59 -20.20 -9.53 11.22
C LYS A 59 -19.76 -10.17 9.92
N THR A 60 -20.44 -11.24 9.49
CA THR A 60 -20.16 -11.84 8.18
C THR A 60 -20.53 -10.87 7.06
N VAL A 61 -19.61 -10.64 6.12
CA VAL A 61 -19.84 -9.76 4.96
C VAL A 61 -19.67 -10.55 3.67
N ASN A 62 -20.74 -10.62 2.90
CA ASN A 62 -20.80 -11.44 1.69
C ASN A 62 -20.28 -10.72 0.44
N ASN A 63 -20.34 -9.39 0.44
CA ASN A 63 -19.95 -8.57 -0.69
C ASN A 63 -19.27 -7.30 -0.18
N VAL A 64 -18.09 -7.03 -0.71
CA VAL A 64 -17.28 -5.84 -0.40
C VAL A 64 -16.85 -5.24 -1.72
N HIS A 65 -17.22 -3.99 -1.95
CA HIS A 65 -16.62 -3.20 -3.01
C HIS A 65 -15.41 -2.47 -2.45
N MET A 66 -14.34 -2.36 -3.24
CA MET A 66 -13.18 -1.57 -2.89
C MET A 66 -12.93 -0.54 -3.97
N ARG A 67 -12.73 0.71 -3.55
CA ARG A 67 -12.25 1.79 -4.39
C ARG A 67 -10.80 2.10 -4.04
N LEU A 68 -9.95 2.12 -5.05
CA LEU A 68 -8.54 2.45 -4.97
C LEU A 68 -8.31 3.76 -5.73
N GLU A 69 -7.71 4.73 -5.06
CA GLU A 69 -7.39 6.04 -5.62
C GLU A 69 -5.93 6.36 -5.33
N LEU A 70 -5.17 6.65 -6.39
CA LEU A 70 -3.77 7.03 -6.29
C LEU A 70 -3.64 8.54 -6.57
N PHE A 71 -2.75 9.19 -5.82
CA PHE A 71 -2.51 10.63 -5.89
C PHE A 71 -1.01 10.91 -5.94
N LYS A 72 -0.61 12.01 -6.60
CA LYS A 72 0.73 12.60 -6.55
C LYS A 72 0.63 13.99 -5.91
N ARG A 73 1.60 14.32 -5.07
CA ARG A 73 1.72 15.65 -4.45
C ARG A 73 2.29 16.64 -5.47
N ALA A 74 1.61 17.77 -5.63
CA ALA A 74 2.07 18.95 -6.33
C ALA A 74 1.60 20.18 -5.53
N ASN A 75 0.86 21.10 -6.15
CA ASN A 75 0.08 22.14 -5.45
C ASN A 75 -1.17 21.52 -4.80
N GLY A 76 -0.94 20.65 -3.81
CA GLY A 76 -1.94 19.77 -3.19
C GLY A 76 -1.90 18.34 -3.72
N TRP A 77 -2.82 17.50 -3.24
CA TRP A 77 -3.00 16.13 -3.75
C TRP A 77 -3.78 16.15 -5.05
N ARG A 78 -3.20 15.61 -6.12
CA ARG A 78 -3.84 15.51 -7.44
C ARG A 78 -4.02 14.03 -7.80
N PRO A 79 -5.19 13.62 -8.33
CA PRO A 79 -5.37 12.25 -8.83
C PRO A 79 -4.27 11.88 -9.81
N PHE A 80 -3.74 10.66 -9.68
CA PHE A 80 -2.59 10.18 -10.45
C PHE A 80 -2.80 8.72 -10.86
N LEU A 81 -2.65 8.43 -12.16
CA LEU A 81 -2.80 7.12 -12.81
C LEU A 81 -4.16 6.43 -12.67
N TYR A 82 -4.60 6.08 -11.45
CA TYR A 82 -5.69 5.11 -11.25
C TYR A 82 -6.74 5.59 -10.24
N ASN A 83 -8.01 5.49 -10.67
CA ASN A 83 -9.19 5.52 -9.83
C ASN A 83 -10.05 4.31 -10.21
N ILE A 84 -9.91 3.21 -9.45
CA ILE A 84 -10.49 1.92 -9.81
C ILE A 84 -11.45 1.50 -8.70
N SER A 85 -12.66 1.12 -9.09
CA SER A 85 -13.64 0.50 -8.20
C SER A 85 -13.92 -0.92 -8.68
N PHE A 86 -13.93 -1.89 -7.78
CA PHE A 86 -14.20 -3.27 -8.10
C PHE A 86 -14.79 -4.04 -6.91
N ASN A 87 -15.48 -5.14 -7.20
CA ASN A 87 -15.93 -6.06 -6.17
C ASN A 87 -14.75 -6.94 -5.71
N LEU A 88 -14.34 -6.78 -4.46
CA LEU A 88 -13.22 -7.51 -3.87
C LEU A 88 -13.50 -9.01 -3.81
N CYS A 89 -14.75 -9.42 -3.55
CA CYS A 89 -15.13 -10.82 -3.51
C CYS A 89 -15.01 -11.50 -4.88
N ASP A 90 -15.48 -10.83 -5.92
CA ASP A 90 -15.38 -11.34 -7.29
C ASP A 90 -13.91 -11.42 -7.73
N PHE A 91 -13.11 -10.41 -7.37
CA PHE A 91 -11.68 -10.39 -7.67
C PHE A 91 -10.91 -11.52 -6.97
N LEU A 92 -11.21 -11.81 -5.70
CA LEU A 92 -10.59 -12.92 -4.97
C LEU A 92 -10.89 -14.29 -5.61
N SER A 93 -12.05 -14.43 -6.25
CA SER A 93 -12.44 -15.66 -6.95
C SER A 93 -11.85 -15.77 -8.36
N LYS A 94 -11.85 -14.69 -9.15
CA LYS A 94 -11.58 -14.75 -10.61
C LYS A 94 -10.35 -14.00 -11.10
N ARG A 95 -9.74 -13.12 -10.29
CA ARG A 95 -8.62 -12.25 -10.70
C ARG A 95 -8.89 -11.44 -11.97
N ASN A 96 -10.11 -10.93 -12.11
CA ASN A 96 -10.64 -10.32 -13.34
C ASN A 96 -10.14 -8.89 -13.67
N ASN A 97 -9.18 -8.33 -12.94
CA ASN A 97 -8.65 -6.99 -13.19
C ASN A 97 -7.12 -6.98 -13.11
N LEU A 98 -6.44 -6.64 -14.22
CA LEU A 98 -4.98 -6.68 -14.34
C LEU A 98 -4.27 -5.76 -13.34
N ILE A 99 -4.73 -4.51 -13.19
CA ILE A 99 -4.10 -3.54 -12.28
C ILE A 99 -4.24 -4.00 -10.82
N VAL A 100 -5.41 -4.51 -10.46
CA VAL A 100 -5.64 -5.08 -9.13
C VAL A 100 -4.81 -6.34 -8.92
N SER A 101 -4.65 -7.20 -9.95
CA SER A 101 -3.77 -8.38 -9.89
C SER A 101 -2.31 -8.01 -9.66
N LEU A 102 -1.80 -6.92 -10.25
CA LEU A 102 -0.45 -6.44 -9.99
C LEU A 102 -0.27 -5.99 -8.53
N GLY A 103 -1.24 -5.24 -7.99
CA GLY A 103 -1.25 -4.85 -6.58
C GLY A 103 -1.39 -6.05 -5.64
N TYR A 104 -2.20 -7.04 -6.02
CA TYR A 104 -2.36 -8.28 -5.28
C TYR A 104 -1.05 -9.07 -5.16
N GLU A 105 -0.35 -9.30 -6.28
CA GLU A 105 0.94 -10.02 -6.25
C GLU A 105 2.00 -9.25 -5.46
N TYR A 106 1.94 -7.92 -5.48
CA TYR A 106 2.82 -7.09 -4.66
C TYR A 106 2.54 -7.23 -3.15
N LEU A 107 1.26 -7.29 -2.75
CA LEU A 107 0.84 -7.36 -1.35
C LEU A 107 0.89 -8.79 -0.76
N LYS A 108 0.88 -9.82 -1.60
CA LYS A 108 0.88 -11.24 -1.23
C LYS A 108 1.94 -11.66 -0.20
N PRO A 109 3.17 -11.11 -0.16
CA PRO A 109 4.15 -11.44 0.88
C PRO A 109 3.77 -10.92 2.27
N TYR A 110 2.95 -9.88 2.35
CA TYR A 110 2.64 -9.14 3.58
C TYR A 110 1.25 -9.42 4.13
N ILE A 111 0.39 -10.02 3.31
CA ILE A 111 -1.00 -10.35 3.62
C ILE A 111 -1.19 -11.83 3.33
N PRO A 112 -1.73 -12.64 4.25
CA PRO A 112 -2.07 -14.04 4.00
C PRO A 112 -3.35 -14.14 3.15
N ILE A 113 -3.35 -13.44 2.02
CA ILE A 113 -4.53 -13.15 1.20
C ILE A 113 -5.07 -14.38 0.47
N THR A 114 -4.25 -15.43 0.31
CA THR A 114 -4.69 -16.75 -0.15
C THR A 114 -5.69 -17.42 0.80
N ASN A 115 -5.68 -17.02 2.08
CA ASN A 115 -6.60 -17.53 3.08
C ASN A 115 -7.89 -16.69 3.17
N TYR A 116 -7.99 -15.61 2.38
CA TYR A 116 -9.14 -14.73 2.36
C TYR A 116 -10.06 -15.10 1.21
N THR A 117 -11.24 -15.57 1.56
CA THR A 117 -12.33 -15.89 0.64
C THR A 117 -13.60 -15.17 1.09
N CYS A 118 -14.47 -14.87 0.13
CA CYS A 118 -15.81 -14.41 0.47
C CYS A 118 -16.75 -15.61 0.69
N PRO A 119 -17.67 -15.53 1.66
CA PRO A 119 -17.92 -14.38 2.53
C PRO A 119 -16.85 -14.21 3.62
N PHE A 120 -16.50 -12.96 3.93
CA PHE A 120 -15.62 -12.65 5.07
C PHE A 120 -16.36 -12.95 6.37
N LYS A 121 -16.02 -14.08 7.00
CA LYS A 121 -16.74 -14.60 8.17
C LYS A 121 -16.57 -13.71 9.40
N LYS A 122 -17.57 -13.74 10.30
CA LYS A 122 -17.46 -13.19 11.64
C LYS A 122 -16.19 -13.69 12.35
N ASN A 123 -15.54 -12.82 13.12
CA ASN A 123 -14.29 -13.04 13.85
C ASN A 123 -13.05 -13.27 12.97
N HIS A 124 -13.16 -13.17 11.64
CA HIS A 124 -11.99 -13.23 10.78
C HIS A 124 -11.06 -12.05 11.09
N LEU A 125 -9.76 -12.34 11.23
CA LEU A 125 -8.73 -11.36 11.45
C LEU A 125 -7.95 -11.10 10.17
N ILE A 126 -8.17 -9.93 9.57
CA ILE A 126 -7.47 -9.47 8.38
C ILE A 126 -6.19 -8.77 8.84
N LYS A 127 -5.04 -9.16 8.28
CA LYS A 127 -3.72 -8.64 8.67
C LYS A 127 -2.89 -8.31 7.45
N CYS A 128 -2.29 -7.12 7.49
CA CYS A 128 -1.14 -6.75 6.69
C CYS A 128 0.01 -6.50 7.67
N THR A 129 1.09 -7.25 7.55
CA THR A 129 2.19 -7.24 8.52
C THR A 129 3.46 -6.76 7.85
N ASP A 130 4.09 -5.74 8.45
CA ASP A 130 5.38 -5.20 8.03
C ASP A 130 5.51 -4.97 6.51
N LEU A 131 4.48 -4.39 5.88
CA LEU A 131 4.52 -3.99 4.48
C LEU A 131 5.57 -2.92 4.27
N GLU A 132 6.59 -3.24 3.48
CA GLU A 132 7.61 -2.32 3.02
C GLU A 132 7.39 -1.98 1.54
N PHE A 133 7.79 -0.77 1.14
CA PHE A 133 7.71 -0.37 -0.26
C PHE A 133 9.03 -0.66 -1.02
N ASP A 134 9.04 -1.77 -1.74
CA ASP A 134 10.10 -2.19 -2.66
C ASP A 134 9.95 -1.43 -3.98
N ILE A 135 10.59 -0.27 -4.01
CA ILE A 135 10.60 0.66 -5.13
C ILE A 135 11.21 0.08 -6.39
N GLU A 136 12.22 -0.78 -6.27
CA GLU A 136 12.90 -1.37 -7.42
C GLU A 136 11.94 -2.28 -8.18
N LYS A 137 11.19 -3.13 -7.47
CA LYS A 137 10.14 -3.97 -8.09
C LYS A 137 8.98 -3.17 -8.66
N PHE A 138 8.70 -1.99 -8.10
CA PHE A 138 7.64 -1.12 -8.57
C PHE A 138 8.05 -0.39 -9.86
N ARG A 139 9.26 0.18 -9.90
CA ARG A 139 9.78 0.97 -11.04
C ARG A 139 9.98 0.15 -12.32
N VAL A 140 10.32 -1.13 -12.20
CA VAL A 140 10.40 -2.02 -13.37
C VAL A 140 9.07 -2.13 -14.11
N ARG A 141 7.95 -1.97 -13.39
CA ARG A 141 6.59 -2.08 -13.95
C ARG A 141 5.93 -0.73 -14.22
N PHE A 142 6.31 0.31 -13.48
CA PHE A 142 5.71 1.63 -13.57
C PHE A 142 6.78 2.73 -13.59
N PRO A 143 6.88 3.53 -14.66
CA PRO A 143 7.76 4.68 -14.67
C PRO A 143 7.21 5.73 -13.69
N ILE A 144 7.86 5.88 -12.54
CA ILE A 144 7.55 6.90 -11.54
C ILE A 144 8.78 7.74 -11.25
N GLU A 145 8.55 9.04 -11.10
CA GLU A 145 9.55 10.04 -10.75
C GLU A 145 9.64 10.21 -9.24
N SER A 146 10.70 10.84 -8.76
CA SER A 146 10.80 11.27 -7.37
C SER A 146 9.61 12.16 -6.98
N GLY A 147 9.05 11.94 -5.80
CA GLY A 147 7.91 12.71 -5.32
C GLY A 147 7.21 12.06 -4.13
N GLU A 148 6.15 12.72 -3.68
CA GLU A 148 5.24 12.18 -2.68
C GLU A 148 3.97 11.66 -3.34
N TYR A 149 3.59 10.44 -2.98
CA TYR A 149 2.45 9.73 -3.51
C TYR A 149 1.52 9.33 -2.37
N ALA A 150 0.22 9.27 -2.63
CA ALA A 150 -0.74 8.78 -1.65
C ALA A 150 -1.68 7.75 -2.27
N LEU A 151 -2.04 6.75 -1.48
CA LEU A 151 -2.99 5.71 -1.81
C LEU A 151 -4.16 5.79 -0.82
N GLN A 152 -5.37 5.89 -1.36
CA GLN A 152 -6.60 5.79 -0.61
C GLN A 152 -7.33 4.51 -1.02
N LEU A 153 -7.59 3.66 -0.03
CA LEU A 153 -8.43 2.47 -0.17
C LEU A 153 -9.72 2.70 0.61
N SER A 154 -10.86 2.64 -0.08
CA SER A 154 -12.18 2.76 0.54
C SER A 154 -12.92 1.44 0.38
N PHE A 155 -13.30 0.82 1.50
CA PHE A 155 -14.12 -0.39 1.53
C PHE A 155 -15.58 -0.01 1.70
N ILE A 156 -16.41 -0.55 0.81
CA ILE A 156 -17.81 -0.21 0.64
C ILE A 156 -18.63 -1.47 0.84
N VAL A 157 -19.48 -1.46 1.87
CA VAL A 157 -20.40 -2.55 2.20
C VAL A 157 -21.81 -1.97 2.19
N GLN A 158 -22.76 -2.66 1.55
CA GLN A 158 -24.14 -2.20 1.39
C GLN A 158 -24.23 -0.74 0.87
N ARG A 159 -23.37 -0.41 -0.12
CA ARG A 159 -23.28 0.93 -0.76
C ARG A 159 -22.87 2.09 0.17
N LYS A 160 -22.37 1.80 1.38
CA LYS A 160 -21.82 2.80 2.29
C LYS A 160 -20.32 2.57 2.45
N VAL A 161 -19.53 3.64 2.52
CA VAL A 161 -18.11 3.54 2.88
C VAL A 161 -18.04 3.21 4.37
N THR A 162 -17.41 2.09 4.71
CA THR A 162 -17.37 1.58 6.08
C THR A 162 -15.98 1.62 6.68
N LEU A 163 -14.93 1.52 5.84
CA LEU A 163 -13.53 1.57 6.26
C LEU A 163 -12.72 2.31 5.20
N THR A 164 -11.82 3.19 5.61
CA THR A 164 -10.81 3.80 4.73
C THR A 164 -9.41 3.61 5.27
N LEU A 165 -8.47 3.31 4.37
CA LEU A 165 -7.04 3.25 4.63
C LEU A 165 -6.35 4.25 3.71
N ASN A 166 -5.78 5.31 4.28
CA ASN A 166 -5.12 6.38 3.57
C ASN A 166 -3.65 6.41 3.96
N GLY A 167 -2.77 6.11 3.03
CA GLY A 167 -1.32 6.12 3.25
C GLY A 167 -0.62 7.06 2.29
N SER A 168 0.47 7.68 2.72
CA SER A 168 1.37 8.41 1.82
C SER A 168 2.79 7.88 1.91
N LEU A 169 3.51 7.95 0.80
CA LEU A 169 4.87 7.48 0.60
C LEU A 169 5.67 8.60 -0.07
N GLU A 170 6.85 8.88 0.45
CA GLU A 170 7.86 9.68 -0.22
C GLU A 170 8.88 8.76 -0.89
N TYR A 171 9.13 9.02 -2.17
CA TYR A 171 10.15 8.35 -2.96
C TYR A 171 11.15 9.40 -3.47
N ARG A 172 12.44 9.14 -3.22
CA ARG A 172 13.54 9.98 -3.68
C ARG A 172 14.56 9.16 -4.43
N ASN A 173 14.83 9.57 -5.66
CA ASN A 173 15.93 9.07 -6.48
C ASN A 173 16.97 10.17 -6.66
N TYR A 174 18.13 10.01 -6.05
CA TYR A 174 19.18 11.02 -6.08
C TYR A 174 19.88 11.11 -7.46
N ARG A 175 19.52 10.28 -8.45
CA ARG A 175 19.96 10.42 -9.85
C ARG A 175 19.17 11.46 -10.66
N GLU A 176 17.97 11.82 -10.23
CA GLU A 176 17.08 12.74 -10.97
C GLU A 176 17.34 14.23 -10.63
N ARG A 177 18.34 14.52 -9.78
CA ARG A 177 18.74 15.88 -9.40
C ARG A 177 20.07 16.26 -10.00
#